data_AF-A0A3B3QK82-F1
#
_entry.id   AF-A0A3B3QK82-F1
#
_cell.length_a   1.000
_cell.length_b   1.000
_cell.length_c   1.000
_cell.angle_alpha   90.00
_cell.angle_beta   90.00
_cell.angle_gamma   90.00
#
_symmetry.space_group_name_H-M   'P 1'
#
loop_
_entity.id
_entity.type
_entity.pdbx_description
1 polymer ?
#
loop_
_entity_poly.entity_id
_entity_poly.type
_entity_poly.pdbx_seq_one_letter_code
_entity_poly.pdbx_strand_id
1 'polypeptide(L)'
;MLLAGRSDSAPSHPRGKQKSEHRSPPLDNHSTFQRISEIAKTVHFYSHITFMYLFQDLFVCCLHANILDFYLGNVLNTEEKFPDLATVKTDLDRISRDLTVKGCVSHVNDHGHSNKFKESFHKMGKRAQTKAMGEIDILFDFLAKFC
;
A
#
# COMPACT_ATOMS: atom_id res chain seq x y z
N MET A 1 14.94 -59.94 10.20
CA MET A 1 13.48 -60.03 9.94
C MET A 1 12.82 -59.00 10.88
N LEU A 2 12.42 -57.82 10.38
CA LEU A 2 11.02 -57.44 10.01
C LEU A 2 10.10 -57.52 11.26
N LEU A 3 9.44 -56.46 11.79
CA LEU A 3 8.75 -55.32 11.18
C LEU A 3 8.60 -54.11 12.12
N ALA A 4 8.33 -52.96 11.48
CA ALA A 4 8.06 -51.65 12.02
C ALA A 4 6.73 -51.54 12.81
N GLY A 5 6.66 -50.54 13.69
CA GLY A 5 5.42 -50.01 14.28
C GLY A 5 5.50 -48.49 14.37
N ARG A 6 5.19 -47.80 13.28
CA ARG A 6 5.10 -46.34 13.19
C ARG A 6 3.73 -45.91 13.73
N SER A 7 3.70 -45.08 14.77
CA SER A 7 2.46 -44.46 15.25
C SER A 7 2.03 -43.37 14.28
N ASP A 8 0.91 -43.59 13.59
CA ASP A 8 0.23 -42.57 12.81
C ASP A 8 -0.49 -41.61 13.77
N SER A 9 0.11 -40.44 13.97
CA SER A 9 -0.58 -39.28 14.54
C SER A 9 -1.05 -38.41 13.38
N ALA A 10 -2.37 -38.37 13.17
CA ALA A 10 -3.01 -37.52 12.16
C ALA A 10 -2.65 -36.03 12.37
N PRO A 11 -2.42 -35.24 11.30
CA PRO A 11 -2.24 -33.81 11.46
C PRO A 11 -3.61 -33.17 11.71
N SER A 12 -3.84 -32.79 12.96
CA SER A 12 -4.89 -31.87 13.37
C SER A 12 -4.75 -30.54 12.62
N HIS A 13 -5.72 -30.19 11.77
CA HIS A 13 -6.10 -28.78 11.62
C HIS A 13 -6.69 -28.33 12.96
N PRO A 14 -6.28 -27.18 13.55
CA PRO A 14 -6.66 -25.89 12.97
C PRO A 14 -5.68 -24.74 13.27
N ARG A 15 -5.72 -23.66 12.46
CA ARG A 15 -5.67 -22.27 12.97
C ARG A 15 -5.93 -21.27 11.86
N GLY A 16 -6.78 -20.30 12.17
CA GLY A 16 -7.20 -19.23 11.26
C GLY A 16 -6.05 -18.45 10.66
N LYS A 17 -6.36 -17.75 9.55
CA LYS A 17 -5.55 -16.75 8.85
C LYS A 17 -4.28 -16.39 9.64
N GLN A 18 -3.14 -16.95 9.25
CA GLN A 18 -1.85 -16.45 9.70
C GLN A 18 -1.83 -14.95 9.42
N LYS A 19 -1.99 -14.11 10.44
CA LYS A 19 -1.54 -12.73 10.37
C LYS A 19 -0.03 -12.85 10.13
N SER A 20 0.38 -12.55 8.90
CA SER A 20 1.77 -12.41 8.46
C SER A 20 2.62 -11.87 9.61
N GLU A 21 3.64 -12.63 10.00
CA GLU A 21 4.47 -12.41 11.20
C GLU A 21 5.35 -11.13 11.12
N HIS A 22 5.15 -10.27 10.11
CA HIS A 22 5.84 -8.99 9.98
C HIS A 22 5.06 -7.96 9.13
N ARG A 23 3.77 -7.77 9.40
CA ARG A 23 3.02 -6.65 8.79
C ARG A 23 3.54 -5.31 9.31
N SER A 24 3.60 -4.29 8.44
CA SER A 24 4.06 -2.96 8.85
C SER A 24 3.09 -2.36 9.87
N PRO A 25 3.53 -1.97 11.08
CA PRO A 25 2.63 -1.52 12.14
C PRO A 25 1.67 -0.38 11.78
N PRO A 26 2.06 0.63 10.97
CA PRO A 26 1.13 1.70 10.57
C PRO A 26 -0.09 1.20 9.78
N LEU A 27 -0.02 0.04 9.12
CA LEU A 27 -1.17 -0.55 8.40
C LEU A 27 -2.29 -1.04 9.33
N ASP A 28 -1.99 -1.24 10.62
CA ASP A 28 -2.96 -1.66 11.63
C ASP A 28 -3.28 -0.52 12.62
N ASN A 29 -2.72 0.68 12.42
CA ASN A 29 -2.90 1.83 13.29
C ASN A 29 -4.11 2.67 12.85
N HIS A 30 -5.16 2.69 13.67
CA HIS A 30 -6.36 3.47 13.41
C HIS A 30 -6.10 4.97 13.26
N SER A 31 -5.17 5.54 14.04
CA SER A 31 -4.83 6.96 13.94
C SER A 31 -4.11 7.29 12.63
N THR A 32 -3.33 6.36 12.09
CA THR A 32 -2.72 6.50 10.74
C THR A 32 -3.82 6.57 9.69
N PHE A 33 -4.78 5.65 9.73
CA PHE A 33 -5.94 5.68 8.83
C PHE A 33 -6.74 6.98 8.93
N GLN A 34 -7.02 7.45 10.15
CA GLN A 34 -7.77 8.69 10.37
C GLN A 34 -7.09 9.91 9.73
N ARG A 35 -5.78 10.11 10.00
CA ARG A 35 -5.02 11.22 9.42
C ARG A 35 -5.00 11.17 7.89
N ILE A 36 -4.83 9.98 7.31
CA ILE A 36 -4.86 9.78 5.86
C ILE A 36 -6.24 10.14 5.29
N SER A 37 -7.32 9.68 5.93
CA SER A 37 -8.69 9.99 5.52
C SER A 37 -9.00 11.50 5.62
N GLU A 38 -8.51 12.18 6.64
CA GLU A 38 -8.69 13.62 6.81
C GLU A 38 -7.97 14.43 5.72
N ILE A 39 -6.74 14.02 5.36
CA ILE A 39 -6.02 14.62 4.23
C ILE A 39 -6.80 14.41 2.93
N ALA A 40 -7.24 13.17 2.64
CA ALA A 40 -7.99 12.86 1.43
C ALA A 40 -9.28 13.68 1.32
N LYS A 41 -10.05 13.80 2.42
CA LYS A 41 -11.28 14.58 2.50
C LYS A 41 -11.06 16.08 2.33
N THR A 42 -9.96 16.62 2.84
CA THR A 42 -9.63 18.04 2.75
C THR A 42 -9.37 18.45 1.29
N VAL A 43 -9.02 17.50 0.44
CA VAL A 43 -8.76 17.75 -0.97
C VAL A 43 -10.06 17.65 -1.79
N HIS A 44 -10.66 18.80 -2.08
CA HIS A 44 -11.77 18.87 -3.02
C HIS A 44 -11.30 18.72 -4.47
N PHE A 45 -11.34 17.49 -5.00
CA PHE A 45 -11.09 17.22 -6.41
C PHE A 45 -12.17 16.32 -7.02
N TYR A 46 -13.13 16.92 -7.73
CA TYR A 46 -14.14 16.17 -8.47
C TYR A 46 -13.56 15.66 -9.80
N SER A 47 -13.22 14.38 -9.86
CA SER A 47 -12.92 13.69 -11.10
C SER A 47 -13.34 12.23 -10.99
N HIS A 48 -14.20 11.79 -11.91
CA HIS A 48 -14.72 10.41 -11.96
C HIS A 48 -13.70 9.35 -12.38
N ILE A 49 -12.44 9.74 -12.65
CA ILE A 49 -11.38 8.82 -13.11
C ILE A 49 -10.50 8.49 -11.90
N THR A 50 -10.66 7.35 -11.23
CA THR A 50 -9.75 6.93 -10.15
C THR A 50 -8.36 6.62 -10.72
N PHE A 51 -7.28 7.13 -10.11
CA PHE A 51 -5.90 6.75 -10.47
C PHE A 51 -5.62 5.29 -10.15
N MET A 52 -6.19 4.81 -9.06
CA MET A 52 -6.07 3.43 -8.62
C MET A 52 -7.10 2.55 -9.31
N TYR A 53 -6.64 1.81 -10.31
CA TYR A 53 -7.40 0.71 -10.86
C TYR A 53 -7.27 -0.51 -9.93
N LEU A 54 -8.39 -1.20 -9.69
CA LEU A 54 -8.44 -2.53 -9.07
C LEU A 54 -7.74 -3.53 -10.01
N PHE A 55 -6.42 -3.66 -9.90
CA PHE A 55 -5.68 -4.65 -10.69
C PHE A 55 -5.82 -6.03 -10.03
N GLN A 56 -6.50 -6.95 -10.72
CA GLN A 56 -6.58 -8.36 -10.31
C GLN A 56 -5.34 -9.08 -10.82
N ASP A 57 -4.29 -9.23 -9.99
CA ASP A 57 -3.21 -10.19 -10.22
C ASP A 57 -2.30 -10.40 -8.98
N LEU A 58 -1.50 -11.48 -9.00
CA LEU A 58 -0.75 -12.12 -7.90
C LEU A 58 0.24 -11.24 -7.08
N PHE A 59 0.43 -9.96 -7.38
CA PHE A 59 1.32 -9.05 -6.63
C PHE A 59 0.66 -7.71 -6.27
N VAL A 60 -0.65 -7.72 -5.95
CA VAL A 60 -1.40 -6.51 -5.52
C VAL A 60 -0.64 -5.71 -4.46
N CYS A 61 -0.09 -6.36 -3.43
CA CYS A 61 0.69 -5.67 -2.39
C CYS A 61 1.90 -4.91 -2.97
N CYS A 62 2.75 -5.60 -3.73
CA CYS A 62 3.99 -5.01 -4.22
C CYS A 62 3.74 -3.92 -5.27
N LEU A 63 2.70 -4.06 -6.09
CA LEU A 63 2.26 -3.01 -7.00
C LEU A 63 1.88 -1.73 -6.25
N HIS A 64 1.05 -1.84 -5.20
CA HIS A 64 0.66 -0.69 -4.39
C HIS A 64 1.84 -0.14 -3.56
N ALA A 65 2.80 -0.98 -3.15
CA ALA A 65 4.04 -0.53 -2.53
C ALA A 65 4.88 0.35 -3.47
N ASN A 66 4.91 0.04 -4.77
CA ASN A 66 5.60 0.87 -5.75
C ASN A 66 4.89 2.20 -6.03
N ILE A 67 3.55 2.19 -6.04
CA ILE A 67 2.76 3.43 -6.11
C ILE A 67 3.01 4.28 -4.85
N LEU A 68 3.09 3.65 -3.67
CA LEU A 68 3.42 4.33 -2.40
C LEU A 68 4.79 5.03 -2.46
N ASP A 69 5.82 4.37 -2.99
CA ASP A 69 7.13 4.97 -3.18
C ASP A 69 7.06 6.23 -4.07
N PHE A 70 6.27 6.17 -5.15
CA PHE A 70 6.01 7.33 -5.98
C PHE A 70 5.30 8.46 -5.21
N TYR A 71 4.31 8.14 -4.37
CA TYR A 71 3.62 9.13 -3.53
C TYR A 71 4.60 9.86 -2.60
N LEU A 72 5.47 9.12 -1.91
CA LEU A 72 6.46 9.68 -1.00
C LEU A 72 7.42 10.63 -1.71
N GLY A 73 7.84 10.30 -2.94
CA GLY A 73 8.79 11.12 -3.70
C GLY A 73 8.18 12.26 -4.52
N ASN A 74 6.89 12.20 -4.87
CA ASN A 74 6.30 13.11 -5.87
C ASN A 74 4.99 13.77 -5.44
N VAL A 75 4.20 13.14 -4.56
CA VAL A 75 2.86 13.61 -4.19
C VAL A 75 2.89 14.32 -2.84
N LEU A 76 3.56 13.74 -1.84
CA LEU A 76 3.55 14.21 -0.45
C LEU A 76 4.57 15.33 -0.15
N ASN A 77 5.02 16.06 -1.17
CA ASN A 77 6.09 17.06 -1.04
C ASN A 77 5.59 18.46 -0.64
N THR A 78 4.28 18.66 -0.49
CA THR A 78 3.70 19.97 -0.12
C THR A 78 3.34 20.02 1.35
N GLU A 79 4.25 20.52 2.19
CA GLU A 79 4.10 20.51 3.65
C GLU A 79 3.15 21.61 4.19
N GLU A 80 2.93 22.69 3.44
CA GLU A 80 2.30 23.90 3.98
C GLU A 80 0.76 23.84 4.16
N LYS A 81 0.07 22.77 3.74
CA LYS A 81 -1.41 22.74 3.70
C LYS A 81 -2.08 21.73 4.64
N PHE A 82 -1.34 20.81 5.25
CA PHE A 82 -1.92 19.68 5.97
C PHE A 82 -1.17 19.46 7.30
N PRO A 83 -1.77 19.80 8.46
CA PRO A 83 -1.10 19.71 9.77
C PRO A 83 -0.49 18.34 10.07
N ASP A 84 -1.13 17.26 9.64
CA ASP A 84 -0.73 15.89 9.92
C ASP A 84 0.15 15.24 8.84
N LEU A 85 0.50 15.97 7.78
CA LEU A 85 1.19 15.38 6.64
C LEU A 85 2.59 14.86 7.00
N ALA A 86 3.32 15.52 7.90
CA ALA A 86 4.63 15.03 8.35
C ALA A 86 4.53 13.66 9.04
N THR A 87 3.50 13.48 9.88
CA THR A 87 3.21 12.21 10.55
C THR A 87 2.79 11.15 9.53
N VAL A 88 1.91 11.50 8.60
CA VAL A 88 1.48 10.59 7.52
C VAL A 88 2.65 10.16 6.64
N LYS A 89 3.55 11.08 6.25
CA LYS A 89 4.77 10.76 5.51
C LYS A 89 5.64 9.76 6.27
N THR A 90 5.81 9.95 7.58
CA THR A 90 6.59 9.04 8.42
C THR A 90 5.98 7.63 8.47
N ASP A 91 4.67 7.54 8.66
CA ASP A 91 3.94 6.27 8.68
C ASP A 91 4.02 5.55 7.32
N LEU A 92 3.81 6.28 6.23
CA LEU A 92 3.87 5.77 4.86
C LEU A 92 5.28 5.35 4.45
N ASP A 93 6.30 6.11 4.85
CA ASP A 93 7.71 5.77 4.64
C ASP A 93 8.10 4.49 5.40
N ARG A 94 7.59 4.32 6.63
CA ARG A 94 7.75 3.06 7.37
C ARG A 94 7.15 1.87 6.63
N ILE A 95 5.95 2.01 6.07
CA ILE A 95 5.31 0.97 5.26
C ILE A 95 6.17 0.66 4.02
N SER A 96 6.62 1.67 3.29
CA SER A 96 7.46 1.47 2.09
C SER A 96 8.74 0.69 2.41
N ARG A 97 9.45 1.04 3.49
CA ARG A 97 10.66 0.32 3.93
C ARG A 97 10.37 -1.13 4.31
N ASP A 98 9.33 -1.38 5.10
CA ASP A 98 8.99 -2.74 5.54
C ASP A 98 8.63 -3.63 4.33
N LEU A 99 7.92 -3.09 3.32
CA LEU A 99 7.60 -3.81 2.08
C LEU A 99 8.80 -3.98 1.15
N THR A 100 9.73 -3.03 1.16
CA THR A 100 11.01 -3.15 0.43
C THR A 100 11.85 -4.30 0.97
N VAL A 101 11.95 -4.45 2.30
CA VAL A 101 12.64 -5.58 2.93
C VAL A 101 12.02 -6.93 2.56
N LYS A 102 10.71 -6.96 2.29
CA LYS A 102 9.99 -8.14 1.79
C LYS A 102 10.16 -8.39 0.27
N GLY A 103 10.93 -7.57 -0.42
CA GLY A 103 11.24 -7.72 -1.86
C GLY A 103 10.22 -7.07 -2.80
N CYS A 104 9.28 -6.24 -2.32
CA CYS A 104 8.24 -5.70 -3.21
C CYS A 104 8.76 -4.66 -4.21
N VAL A 105 9.56 -3.67 -3.78
CA VAL A 105 9.84 -2.48 -4.59
C VAL A 105 10.82 -2.75 -5.73
N SER A 106 11.78 -3.67 -5.55
CA SER A 106 12.80 -4.02 -6.53
C SER A 106 12.26 -4.76 -7.76
N HIS A 107 11.09 -5.42 -7.67
CA HIS A 107 10.58 -6.30 -8.72
C HIS A 107 9.44 -5.72 -9.57
N VAL A 108 8.84 -4.60 -9.15
CA VAL A 108 7.64 -4.05 -9.83
C VAL A 108 7.81 -2.63 -10.35
N ASN A 109 9.02 -2.07 -10.30
CA ASN A 109 9.28 -0.69 -10.71
C ASN A 109 8.93 -0.44 -12.19
N ASP A 110 9.15 -1.44 -13.03
CA ASP A 110 8.84 -1.45 -14.47
C ASP A 110 7.54 -2.17 -14.80
N HIS A 111 6.73 -2.54 -13.80
CA HIS A 111 5.46 -3.22 -14.04
C HIS A 111 4.50 -2.31 -14.81
N GLY A 112 3.88 -2.82 -15.87
CA GLY A 112 3.06 -2.01 -16.78
C GLY A 112 1.94 -1.21 -16.09
N HIS A 113 1.39 -1.70 -14.98
CA HIS A 113 0.40 -0.96 -14.18
C HIS A 113 0.98 0.21 -13.40
N SER A 114 2.19 0.05 -12.84
CA SER A 114 2.87 1.16 -12.16
C SER A 114 3.24 2.26 -13.16
N ASN A 115 3.78 1.87 -14.32
CA ASN A 115 4.11 2.82 -15.37
C ASN A 115 2.88 3.57 -15.89
N LYS A 116 1.74 2.89 -16.10
CA LYS A 116 0.49 3.55 -16.48
C LYS A 116 0.00 4.57 -15.44
N PHE A 117 0.16 4.27 -14.14
CA PHE A 117 -0.15 5.23 -13.08
C PHE A 117 0.76 6.46 -13.18
N LYS A 118 2.09 6.26 -13.26
CA LYS A 118 3.09 7.33 -13.37
C LYS A 118 2.87 8.19 -14.63
N GLU A 119 2.63 7.56 -15.78
CA GLU A 119 2.30 8.24 -17.04
C GLU A 119 1.03 9.07 -16.92
N SER A 120 -0.03 8.52 -16.33
CA SER A 120 -1.29 9.24 -16.12
C SER A 120 -1.10 10.44 -15.19
N PHE A 121 -0.27 10.29 -14.16
CA PHE A 121 0.08 11.37 -13.24
C PHE A 121 0.78 12.50 -13.98
N HIS A 122 1.81 12.20 -14.76
CA HIS A 122 2.52 13.21 -15.55
C HIS A 122 1.63 13.87 -16.61
N LYS A 123 0.79 13.10 -17.30
CA LYS A 123 -0.14 13.62 -18.30
C LYS A 123 -1.17 14.59 -17.73
N MET A 124 -1.58 14.40 -16.47
CA MET A 124 -2.56 15.27 -15.80
C MET A 124 -1.95 16.62 -15.34
N GLY A 125 -0.62 16.72 -15.22
CA GLY A 125 0.09 17.95 -14.93
C GLY A 125 -0.26 18.53 -13.55
N LYS A 126 -0.47 19.85 -13.46
CA LYS A 126 -0.62 20.59 -12.19
C LYS A 126 -1.73 20.08 -11.27
N ARG A 127 -2.75 19.39 -11.80
CA ARG A 127 -3.87 18.84 -11.03
C ARG A 127 -3.61 17.44 -10.47
N ALA A 128 -2.56 16.77 -10.94
CA ALA A 128 -2.27 15.38 -10.60
C ALA A 128 -1.99 15.21 -9.11
N GLN A 129 -1.20 16.12 -8.52
CA GLN A 129 -0.85 16.08 -7.10
C GLN A 129 -2.09 16.20 -6.22
N THR A 130 -2.95 17.20 -6.46
CA THR A 130 -4.21 17.38 -5.74
C THR A 130 -5.09 16.13 -5.88
N LYS A 131 -5.23 15.59 -7.08
CA LYS A 131 -6.01 14.37 -7.27
C LYS A 131 -5.44 13.17 -6.52
N ALA A 132 -4.13 12.93 -6.59
CA ALA A 132 -3.47 11.83 -5.89
C ALA A 132 -3.60 11.99 -4.36
N MET A 133 -3.44 13.20 -3.84
CA MET A 133 -3.71 13.50 -2.43
C MET A 133 -5.14 13.15 -2.00
N GLY A 134 -6.13 13.34 -2.88
CA GLY A 134 -7.52 12.95 -2.63
C GLY A 134 -7.80 11.44 -2.74
N GLU A 135 -6.84 10.63 -3.18
CA GLU A 135 -6.97 9.17 -3.35
C GLU A 135 -5.98 8.38 -2.49
N ILE A 136 -5.26 9.06 -1.59
CA ILE A 136 -4.27 8.45 -0.69
C ILE A 136 -4.92 7.46 0.30
N ASP A 137 -6.17 7.69 0.70
CA ASP A 137 -6.95 6.79 1.52
C ASP A 137 -7.27 5.48 0.78
N ILE A 138 -7.59 5.57 -0.51
CA ILE A 138 -7.76 4.38 -1.35
C ILE A 138 -6.44 3.61 -1.41
N LEU A 139 -5.29 4.27 -1.65
CA LEU A 139 -3.96 3.63 -1.63
C LEU A 139 -3.71 2.87 -0.33
N PHE A 140 -3.98 3.54 0.79
CA PHE A 140 -3.82 2.97 2.11
C PHE A 140 -4.73 1.75 2.32
N ASP A 141 -6.00 1.80 1.90
CA ASP A 141 -6.93 0.68 2.02
C ASP A 141 -6.45 -0.56 1.26
N PHE A 142 -5.86 -0.40 0.08
CA PHE A 142 -5.29 -1.53 -0.65
C PHE A 142 -4.06 -2.10 0.05
N LEU A 143 -3.13 -1.26 0.51
CA LEU A 143 -1.98 -1.71 1.29
C LEU A 143 -2.43 -2.46 2.55
N ALA A 144 -3.39 -1.89 3.29
CA ALA A 144 -3.94 -2.50 4.49
C ALA A 144 -4.67 -3.81 4.16
N LYS A 145 -5.37 -3.92 3.03
CA LYS A 145 -6.07 -5.16 2.69
C LYS A 145 -5.13 -6.27 2.23
N PHE A 146 -4.02 -5.93 1.57
CA PHE A 146 -3.23 -6.91 0.81
C PHE A 146 -1.78 -7.18 1.30
N CYS A 147 -1.22 -6.44 2.29
CA CYS A 147 0.24 -6.50 2.63
C CYS A 147 0.71 -7.06 4.02
#